data_AF-A0A4Q2U531-F1
#
_entry.id   AF-A0A4Q2U531-F1
#
_cell.length_a   1.000
_cell.length_b   1.000
_cell.length_c   1.000
_cell.angle_alpha   90.00
_cell.angle_beta   90.00
_cell.angle_gamma   90.00
#
_symmetry.space_group_name_H-M   'P 1'
#
loop_
_entity.id
_entity.type
_entity.pdbx_description
1 polymer ?
#
loop_
_entity_poly.entity_id
_entity_poly.type
_entity_poly.pdbx_seq_one_letter_code
_entity_poly.pdbx_strand_id
1 'polypeptide(L)'
;MADPFDTDPTSSFGADAARARDDLNHRFQDLRREAASRGGAGPNDRSAQPATEAAGEAASAFRKQASQAADEAKGAAASIAEQARARLNEIVDQQKTAGADKIAGVAKAAHSAAGDLDKTNPQLGRLVRSAADNVDRIADDVRSRDLGDVLATLADFGRRQPVAFFGGAVVAGFLVARFFKSDVPMVDEAALYGDRSV
;
A
#
# COMPACT_ATOMS: atom_id res chain seq x y z
N MET A 1 71.75 -23.37 50.62
CA MET A 1 70.60 -23.58 51.53
C MET A 1 69.47 -22.76 50.94
N ALA A 2 68.56 -23.37 50.18
CA ALA A 2 67.48 -22.68 49.46
C ALA A 2 66.13 -23.24 49.93
N ASP A 3 65.20 -22.35 50.24
CA ASP A 3 63.93 -22.65 50.90
C ASP A 3 62.99 -23.51 50.03
N PRO A 4 62.37 -24.58 50.57
CA PRO A 4 61.58 -25.53 49.79
C PRO A 4 60.08 -25.19 49.63
N PHE A 5 59.68 -23.91 49.72
CA PHE A 5 58.24 -23.53 49.74
C PHE A 5 57.76 -22.59 48.63
N ASP A 6 58.55 -22.34 47.59
CA ASP A 6 58.08 -21.56 46.44
C ASP A 6 57.46 -22.47 45.36
N THR A 7 56.27 -22.99 45.63
CA THR A 7 55.40 -23.56 44.59
C THR A 7 54.14 -22.71 44.53
N ASP A 8 54.17 -21.71 43.64
CA ASP A 8 53.04 -20.86 43.33
C ASP A 8 51.88 -21.73 42.77
N PRO A 9 50.79 -21.96 43.53
CA PRO A 9 49.77 -22.96 43.20
C PRO A 9 48.85 -22.50 42.05
N THR A 10 49.04 -21.30 41.51
CA THR A 10 48.14 -20.67 40.54
C THR A 10 48.39 -21.10 39.09
N SER A 11 49.55 -21.68 38.78
CA SER A 11 49.94 -22.04 37.40
C SER A 11 49.33 -23.34 36.87
N SER A 12 48.99 -24.30 37.74
CA SER A 12 48.42 -25.59 37.32
C SER A 12 46.92 -25.53 37.03
N PHE A 13 46.17 -24.67 37.76
CA PHE A 13 44.73 -24.51 37.54
C PHE A 13 44.39 -23.96 36.14
N GLY A 14 45.24 -23.11 35.56
CA GLY A 14 45.02 -22.54 34.22
C GLY A 14 45.14 -23.58 33.10
N ALA A 15 46.12 -24.49 33.20
CA ALA A 15 46.36 -25.51 32.20
C ALA A 15 45.28 -26.60 32.20
N ASP A 16 44.80 -26.99 33.38
CA ASP A 16 43.71 -27.98 33.50
C ASP A 16 42.34 -27.39 33.17
N ALA A 17 42.11 -26.11 33.48
CA ALA A 17 40.92 -25.40 33.03
C ALA A 17 40.87 -25.25 31.50
N ALA A 18 42.01 -25.02 30.83
CA ALA A 18 42.05 -24.94 29.37
C ALA A 18 41.72 -26.29 28.71
N ARG A 19 42.27 -27.39 29.23
CA ARG A 19 41.96 -28.76 28.73
C ARG A 19 40.52 -29.17 29.00
N ALA A 20 39.97 -28.82 30.17
CA ALA A 20 38.58 -29.11 30.49
C ALA A 20 37.59 -28.33 29.60
N ARG A 21 37.92 -27.09 29.24
CA ARG A 21 37.13 -26.27 28.31
C ARG A 21 37.14 -26.84 26.88
N ASP A 22 38.29 -27.35 26.45
CA ASP A 22 38.47 -27.94 25.14
C ASP A 22 37.68 -29.27 25.00
N ASP A 23 37.77 -30.14 26.01
CA ASP A 23 37.01 -31.39 26.07
C ASP A 23 35.49 -31.14 26.10
N LEU A 24 35.05 -30.14 26.88
CA LEU A 24 33.65 -29.73 26.88
C LEU A 24 33.19 -29.24 25.50
N ASN A 25 34.01 -28.43 24.82
CA ASN A 25 33.66 -27.89 23.52
C ASN A 25 33.50 -28.99 22.46
N HIS A 26 34.34 -30.03 22.51
CA HIS A 26 34.22 -31.20 21.63
C HIS A 26 32.97 -32.03 21.94
N ARG A 27 32.70 -32.31 23.21
CA ARG A 27 31.51 -33.06 23.64
C ARG A 27 30.21 -32.33 23.31
N PHE A 28 30.19 -30.99 23.39
CA PHE A 28 29.05 -30.18 22.99
C PHE A 28 28.78 -30.25 21.48
N GLN A 29 29.84 -30.34 20.66
CA GLN A 29 29.69 -30.49 19.21
C GLN A 29 29.15 -31.85 18.83
N ASP A 30 29.58 -32.92 19.51
CA ASP A 30 29.05 -34.26 19.29
C ASP A 30 27.58 -34.38 19.73
N LEU A 31 27.22 -33.77 20.87
CA LEU A 31 25.82 -33.69 21.30
C LEU A 31 24.96 -32.86 20.33
N ARG A 32 25.48 -31.80 19.71
CA ARG A 32 24.77 -31.05 18.66
C ARG A 32 24.61 -31.90 17.40
N ARG A 33 25.61 -32.71 17.04
CA ARG A 33 25.57 -33.61 15.88
C ARG A 33 24.61 -34.77 16.11
N GLU A 34 24.53 -35.27 17.34
CA GLU A 34 23.60 -36.32 17.75
C GLU A 34 22.17 -35.78 17.99
N ALA A 35 22.02 -34.54 18.45
CA ALA A 35 20.74 -33.83 18.48
C ALA A 35 20.27 -33.44 17.09
N ALA A 36 21.17 -33.17 16.14
CA ALA A 36 20.82 -32.95 14.74
C ALA A 36 20.40 -34.25 14.02
N SER A 37 20.93 -35.41 14.43
CA SER A 37 20.54 -36.72 13.90
C SER A 37 19.34 -37.36 14.61
N ARG A 38 19.03 -36.96 15.87
CA ARG A 38 17.79 -37.36 16.58
C ARG A 38 16.67 -36.31 16.56
N GLY A 39 16.95 -35.06 16.22
CA GLY A 39 16.01 -33.92 16.24
C GLY A 39 15.33 -33.60 14.90
N GLY A 40 15.40 -34.51 13.93
CA GLY A 40 14.68 -34.41 12.67
C GLY A 40 13.30 -35.05 12.73
N ALA A 41 12.30 -34.37 13.31
CA ALA A 41 10.86 -34.43 12.97
C ALA A 41 9.97 -34.02 14.16
N GLY A 42 9.76 -32.70 14.35
CA GLY A 42 8.53 -32.19 14.95
C GLY A 42 7.49 -31.96 13.85
N PRO A 43 6.25 -32.49 13.96
CA PRO A 43 5.23 -32.28 12.94
C PRO A 43 4.56 -30.93 13.18
N ASN A 44 5.15 -29.82 12.71
CA ASN A 44 4.42 -28.54 12.55
C ASN A 44 5.12 -27.48 11.65
N ASP A 45 6.35 -27.68 11.15
CA ASP A 45 7.03 -26.67 10.29
C ASP A 45 6.95 -26.92 8.77
N ARG A 46 6.36 -28.03 8.31
CA ARG A 46 6.29 -28.37 6.86
C ARG A 46 5.07 -27.80 6.13
N SER A 47 4.14 -27.19 6.84
CA SER A 47 2.87 -26.71 6.27
C SER A 47 2.90 -25.25 5.82
N ALA A 48 3.85 -24.45 6.32
CA ALA A 48 3.96 -23.02 6.00
C ALA A 48 4.90 -22.72 4.82
N GLN A 49 5.94 -23.54 4.62
CA GLN A 49 6.94 -23.38 3.56
C GLN A 49 6.37 -23.45 2.12
N PRO A 50 5.53 -24.44 1.75
CA PRO A 50 5.04 -24.52 0.37
C PRO A 50 4.11 -23.35 0.00
N ALA A 51 3.39 -22.79 0.97
CA ALA A 51 2.51 -21.63 0.75
C ALA A 51 3.30 -20.32 0.62
N THR A 52 4.36 -20.13 1.40
CA THR A 52 5.21 -18.93 1.32
C THR A 52 6.09 -18.91 0.07
N GLU A 53 6.52 -20.09 -0.39
CA GLU A 53 7.35 -20.23 -1.59
C GLU A 53 6.51 -20.02 -2.86
N ALA A 54 5.31 -20.61 -2.92
CA ALA A 54 4.33 -20.33 -3.99
C ALA A 54 3.87 -18.86 -4.00
N ALA A 55 3.65 -18.25 -2.83
CA ALA A 55 3.33 -16.83 -2.74
C ALA A 55 4.50 -15.94 -3.19
N GLY A 56 5.74 -16.32 -2.85
CA GLY A 56 6.95 -15.64 -3.29
C GLY A 56 7.13 -15.71 -4.81
N GLU A 57 6.85 -16.87 -5.42
CA GLU A 57 6.95 -17.08 -6.86
C GLU A 57 5.85 -16.31 -7.62
N ALA A 58 4.60 -16.34 -7.12
CA ALA A 58 3.50 -15.54 -7.65
C ALA A 58 3.76 -14.03 -7.53
N ALA A 59 4.29 -13.57 -6.39
CA ALA A 59 4.67 -12.17 -6.20
C ALA A 59 5.82 -11.75 -7.14
N SER A 60 6.77 -12.66 -7.39
CA SER A 60 7.88 -12.43 -8.31
C SER A 60 7.40 -12.34 -9.76
N ALA A 61 6.51 -13.24 -10.17
CA ALA A 61 5.88 -13.24 -11.49
C ALA A 61 5.03 -11.98 -11.70
N PHE A 62 4.18 -11.64 -10.71
CA PHE A 62 3.39 -10.42 -10.74
C PHE A 62 4.27 -9.17 -10.79
N ARG A 63 5.36 -9.12 -10.02
CA ARG A 63 6.30 -7.98 -10.04
C ARG A 63 6.98 -7.83 -11.40
N LYS A 64 7.38 -8.94 -12.06
CA LYS A 64 7.97 -8.91 -13.41
C LYS A 64 6.97 -8.43 -14.46
N GLN A 65 5.74 -8.94 -14.42
CA GLN A 65 4.68 -8.53 -15.33
C GLN A 65 4.29 -7.06 -15.09
N ALA A 66 4.19 -6.65 -13.83
CA ALA A 66 3.91 -5.27 -13.45
C ALA A 66 5.04 -4.33 -13.87
N SER A 67 6.32 -4.72 -13.77
CA SER A 67 7.43 -3.89 -14.25
C SER A 67 7.39 -3.72 -15.77
N GLN A 68 7.15 -4.79 -16.52
CA GLN A 68 7.06 -4.72 -17.98
C GLN A 68 5.88 -3.85 -18.43
N ALA A 69 4.70 -4.05 -17.82
CA ALA A 69 3.53 -3.21 -18.06
C ALA A 69 3.77 -1.75 -17.65
N ALA A 70 4.52 -1.51 -16.56
CA ALA A 70 4.87 -0.16 -16.12
C ALA A 70 5.81 0.53 -17.11
N ASP A 71 6.79 -0.17 -17.68
CA ASP A 71 7.72 0.40 -18.66
C ASP A 71 7.00 0.79 -19.96
N GLU A 72 6.11 -0.07 -20.47
CA GLU A 72 5.25 0.25 -21.63
C GLU A 72 4.29 1.40 -21.32
N ALA A 73 3.63 1.35 -20.15
CA ALA A 73 2.71 2.39 -19.72
C ALA A 73 3.40 3.73 -19.49
N LYS A 74 4.67 3.76 -19.06
CA LYS A 74 5.40 5.01 -18.79
C LYS A 74 5.60 5.83 -20.05
N GLY A 75 5.89 5.18 -21.18
CA GLY A 75 6.03 5.85 -22.49
C GLY A 75 4.71 6.48 -22.97
N ALA A 76 3.60 5.72 -22.89
CA ALA A 76 2.28 6.19 -23.27
C ALA A 76 1.71 7.24 -22.28
N ALA A 77 1.94 7.05 -20.99
CA ALA A 77 1.45 7.95 -19.94
C ALA A 77 2.12 9.32 -20.03
N ALA A 78 3.41 9.41 -20.38
CA ALA A 78 4.09 10.68 -20.51
C ALA A 78 3.47 11.57 -21.61
N SER A 79 3.15 11.00 -22.78
CA SER A 79 2.55 11.76 -23.88
C SER A 79 1.09 12.13 -23.62
N ILE A 80 0.33 11.25 -22.97
CA ILE A 80 -1.05 11.53 -22.55
C ILE A 80 -1.08 12.59 -21.44
N ALA A 81 -0.17 12.50 -20.47
CA ALA A 81 -0.09 13.45 -19.38
C ALA A 81 0.24 14.87 -19.87
N GLU A 82 1.15 15.01 -20.83
CA GLU A 82 1.50 16.32 -21.38
C GLU A 82 0.31 16.97 -22.11
N GLN A 83 -0.39 16.20 -22.94
CA GLN A 83 -1.60 16.66 -23.63
C GLN A 83 -2.73 17.00 -22.65
N ALA A 84 -2.92 16.18 -21.62
CA ALA A 84 -3.92 16.42 -20.59
C ALA A 84 -3.60 17.70 -19.79
N ARG A 85 -2.34 17.92 -19.41
CA ARG A 85 -1.90 19.13 -18.70
C ARG A 85 -2.19 20.40 -19.50
N ALA A 86 -1.86 20.40 -20.79
CA ALA A 86 -2.12 21.55 -21.66
C ALA A 86 -3.62 21.89 -21.72
N ARG A 87 -4.49 20.88 -21.89
CA ARG A 87 -5.95 21.06 -21.93
C ARG A 87 -6.55 21.45 -20.59
N LEU A 88 -6.03 20.91 -19.49
CA LEU A 88 -6.53 21.20 -18.15
C LEU A 88 -6.19 22.62 -17.70
N ASN A 89 -4.98 23.12 -18.01
CA ASN A 89 -4.61 24.50 -17.69
C ASN A 89 -5.53 25.51 -18.40
N GLU A 90 -5.93 25.24 -19.64
CA GLU A 90 -6.83 26.10 -20.43
C GLU A 90 -8.25 26.18 -19.84
N ILE A 91 -8.74 25.08 -19.25
CA ILE A 91 -10.10 24.96 -18.70
C ILE A 91 -10.18 25.47 -17.24
N VAL A 92 -9.13 25.22 -16.44
CA VAL A 92 -9.14 25.47 -14.99
C VAL A 92 -9.09 26.96 -14.64
N ASP A 93 -8.35 27.76 -15.40
CA ASP A 93 -8.27 29.21 -15.17
C ASP A 93 -9.64 29.90 -15.29
N GLN A 94 -10.57 29.31 -16.03
CA GLN A 94 -11.90 29.87 -16.28
C GLN A 94 -12.96 29.42 -15.25
N GLN A 95 -12.71 28.36 -14.47
CA GLN A 95 -13.76 27.68 -13.68
C GLN A 95 -13.40 27.37 -12.22
N LYS A 96 -12.25 27.84 -11.74
CA LYS A 96 -11.72 27.59 -10.37
C LYS A 96 -12.73 27.87 -9.24
N THR A 97 -13.36 29.05 -9.26
CA THR A 97 -14.30 29.48 -8.20
C THR A 97 -15.56 28.63 -8.17
N ALA A 98 -16.13 28.30 -9.33
CA ALA A 98 -17.33 27.48 -9.43
C ALA A 98 -17.09 26.02 -9.00
N GLY A 99 -15.85 25.52 -9.15
CA GLY A 99 -15.43 24.22 -8.64
C GLY A 99 -15.33 24.19 -7.11
N ALA A 100 -14.72 25.22 -6.50
CA ALA A 100 -14.55 25.30 -5.06
C ALA A 100 -15.89 25.26 -4.30
N ASP A 101 -16.91 25.98 -4.79
CA ASP A 101 -18.23 26.01 -4.17
C ASP A 101 -18.93 24.64 -4.21
N LYS A 102 -18.75 23.87 -5.30
CA LYS A 102 -19.28 22.50 -5.42
C LYS A 102 -18.59 21.54 -4.46
N ILE A 103 -17.27 21.65 -4.28
CA ILE A 103 -16.50 20.83 -3.35
C ILE A 103 -16.92 21.12 -1.91
N ALA A 104 -17.09 22.39 -1.54
CA ALA A 104 -17.58 22.80 -0.23
C ALA A 104 -18.99 22.23 0.06
N GLY A 105 -19.87 22.17 -0.94
CA GLY A 105 -21.18 21.53 -0.82
C GLY A 105 -21.08 20.03 -0.50
N VAL A 106 -20.14 19.32 -1.11
CA VAL A 106 -19.89 17.89 -0.84
C VAL A 106 -19.29 17.70 0.55
N ALA A 107 -18.33 18.53 0.96
CA ALA A 107 -17.73 18.47 2.29
C ALA A 107 -18.79 18.67 3.38
N LYS A 108 -19.69 19.64 3.19
CA LYS A 108 -20.82 19.90 4.10
C LYS A 108 -21.77 18.70 4.19
N ALA A 109 -22.10 18.06 3.06
CA ALA A 109 -22.92 16.85 3.05
C ALA A 109 -22.23 15.67 3.76
N ALA A 110 -20.92 15.51 3.54
CA ALA A 110 -20.11 14.49 4.19
C ALA A 110 -20.01 14.71 5.71
N HIS A 111 -19.87 15.96 6.17
CA HIS A 111 -19.88 16.30 7.59
C HIS A 111 -21.23 16.00 8.26
N SER A 112 -22.34 16.28 7.58
CA SER A 112 -23.67 15.89 8.07
C SER A 112 -23.81 14.38 8.17
N ALA A 113 -23.43 13.64 7.14
CA ALA A 113 -23.45 12.18 7.15
C ALA A 113 -22.53 11.59 8.23
N ALA A 114 -21.35 12.19 8.46
CA ALA A 114 -20.46 11.80 9.54
C ALA A 114 -21.12 11.99 10.91
N GLY A 115 -21.85 13.08 11.10
CA GLY A 115 -22.58 13.36 12.34
C GLY A 115 -23.69 12.34 12.60
N ASP A 116 -24.38 11.88 11.56
CA ASP A 116 -25.40 10.83 11.69
C ASP A 116 -24.79 9.43 11.89
N LEU A 117 -23.66 9.17 11.23
CA LEU A 117 -22.94 7.93 11.39
C LEU A 117 -22.26 7.83 12.76
N ASP A 118 -21.78 8.91 13.34
CA ASP A 118 -21.19 8.94 14.69
C ASP A 118 -22.19 8.51 15.77
N LYS A 119 -23.46 8.87 15.61
CA LYS A 119 -24.56 8.44 16.51
C LYS A 119 -24.79 6.92 16.46
N THR A 120 -24.49 6.29 15.33
CA THR A 120 -24.79 4.86 15.09
C THR A 120 -23.54 3.99 15.24
N ASN A 121 -22.38 4.53 14.85
CA ASN A 121 -21.07 3.90 14.91
C ASN A 121 -19.98 4.99 15.09
N PRO A 122 -19.53 5.23 16.33
CA PRO A 122 -18.54 6.26 16.65
C PRO A 122 -17.16 6.06 15.99
N GLN A 123 -16.80 4.81 15.65
CA GLN A 123 -15.54 4.54 14.95
C GLN A 123 -15.61 4.99 13.49
N LEU A 124 -16.72 4.71 12.82
CA LEU A 124 -16.95 5.20 11.45
C LEU A 124 -17.17 6.71 11.43
N GLY A 125 -17.89 7.27 12.40
CA GLY A 125 -18.07 8.72 12.54
C GLY A 125 -16.74 9.48 12.58
N ARG A 126 -15.77 9.02 13.39
CA ARG A 126 -14.41 9.58 13.44
C ARG A 126 -13.63 9.43 12.14
N LEU A 127 -13.76 8.29 11.46
CA LEU A 127 -13.11 8.05 10.17
C LEU A 127 -13.64 9.00 9.09
N VAL A 128 -14.96 9.12 8.98
CA VAL A 128 -15.61 10.01 8.00
C VAL A 128 -15.33 11.48 8.34
N ARG A 129 -15.30 11.85 9.61
CA ARG A 129 -14.92 13.21 10.03
C ARG A 129 -13.48 13.55 9.64
N SER A 130 -12.55 12.63 9.89
CA SER A 130 -11.15 12.79 9.46
C SER A 130 -11.02 12.91 7.94
N ALA A 131 -11.86 12.19 7.20
CA ALA A 131 -11.92 12.32 5.74
C ALA A 131 -12.49 13.69 5.32
N ALA A 132 -13.56 14.16 5.97
CA ALA A 132 -14.16 15.47 5.71
C ALA A 132 -13.17 16.62 5.97
N ASP A 133 -12.41 16.56 7.06
CA ASP A 133 -11.38 17.57 7.38
C ASP A 133 -10.29 17.65 6.29
N ASN A 134 -9.99 16.53 5.64
CA ASN A 134 -9.05 16.51 4.51
C ASN A 134 -9.70 17.08 3.24
N VAL A 135 -11.00 16.88 3.02
CA VAL A 135 -11.74 17.45 1.88
C VAL A 135 -11.85 18.98 2.00
N ASP A 136 -12.07 19.52 3.20
CA ASP A 136 -12.09 20.97 3.44
C ASP A 136 -10.73 21.61 3.09
N ARG A 137 -9.62 20.99 3.52
CA ARG A 137 -8.27 21.45 3.15
C ARG A 137 -8.04 21.44 1.64
N ILE A 138 -8.59 20.44 0.94
CA ILE A 138 -8.51 20.37 -0.53
C ILE A 138 -9.33 21.49 -1.16
N ALA A 139 -10.50 21.85 -0.61
CA ALA A 139 -11.33 22.95 -1.12
C ALA A 139 -10.61 24.30 -0.98
N ASP A 140 -9.99 24.56 0.16
CA ASP A 140 -9.20 25.77 0.41
C ASP A 140 -7.94 25.84 -0.47
N ASP A 141 -7.28 24.69 -0.67
CA ASP A 141 -6.15 24.55 -1.58
C ASP A 141 -6.57 24.81 -3.04
N VAL A 142 -7.67 24.25 -3.51
CA VAL A 142 -8.19 24.48 -4.88
C VAL A 142 -8.52 25.95 -5.11
N ARG A 143 -9.01 26.65 -4.09
CA ARG A 143 -9.31 28.08 -4.16
C ARG A 143 -8.07 28.95 -4.24
N SER A 144 -6.98 28.54 -3.59
CA SER A 144 -5.81 29.40 -3.32
C SER A 144 -4.55 29.00 -4.09
N ARG A 145 -4.45 27.76 -4.58
CA ARG A 145 -3.26 27.19 -5.25
C ARG A 145 -3.47 27.01 -6.73
N ASP A 146 -2.39 27.10 -7.48
CA ASP A 146 -2.35 26.77 -8.90
C ASP A 146 -2.46 25.26 -9.13
N LEU A 147 -3.01 24.89 -10.28
CA LEU A 147 -3.24 23.48 -10.64
C LEU A 147 -1.94 22.66 -10.63
N GLY A 148 -0.81 23.31 -10.90
CA GLY A 148 0.53 22.71 -10.81
C GLY A 148 0.86 22.19 -9.41
N ASP A 149 0.50 22.92 -8.35
CA ASP A 149 0.76 22.53 -6.97
C ASP A 149 -0.12 21.36 -6.52
N VAL A 150 -1.38 21.35 -6.99
CA VAL A 150 -2.31 20.23 -6.76
C VAL A 150 -1.76 18.96 -7.42
N LEU A 151 -1.32 19.05 -8.67
CA LEU A 151 -0.71 17.92 -9.38
C LEU A 151 0.58 17.44 -8.72
N ALA A 152 1.42 18.36 -8.23
CA ALA A 152 2.64 18.02 -7.50
C ALA A 152 2.34 17.27 -6.18
N THR A 153 1.30 17.71 -5.46
CA THR A 153 0.84 17.07 -4.22
C THR A 153 0.29 15.67 -4.48
N LEU A 154 -0.52 15.50 -5.54
CA LEU A 154 -1.02 14.19 -5.97
C LEU A 154 0.12 13.24 -6.36
N ALA A 155 1.15 13.76 -7.05
CA ALA A 155 2.31 12.97 -7.45
C ALA A 155 3.14 12.51 -6.24
N ASP A 156 3.30 13.35 -5.21
CA ASP A 156 3.97 12.97 -3.96
C ASP A 156 3.16 11.92 -3.18
N PHE A 157 1.84 12.11 -3.10
CA PHE A 157 0.93 11.14 -2.47
C PHE A 157 1.00 9.77 -3.14
N GLY A 158 0.96 9.72 -4.48
CA GLY A 158 1.06 8.47 -5.24
C GLY A 158 2.36 7.70 -4.99
N ARG A 159 3.47 8.43 -4.77
CA ARG A 159 4.77 7.82 -4.42
C ARG A 159 4.83 7.32 -2.98
N ARG A 160 4.22 8.04 -2.04
CA ARG A 160 4.20 7.68 -0.61
C ARG A 160 3.24 6.54 -0.29
N GLN A 161 2.09 6.49 -0.96
CA GLN A 161 1.03 5.52 -0.70
C GLN A 161 0.52 4.88 -2.00
N PRO A 162 1.32 3.99 -2.63
CA PRO A 162 0.94 3.38 -3.91
C PRO A 162 -0.37 2.59 -3.81
N VAL A 163 -0.61 1.86 -2.72
CA VAL A 163 -1.84 1.07 -2.53
C VAL A 163 -3.08 1.96 -2.49
N ALA A 164 -3.04 3.06 -1.75
CA ALA A 164 -4.17 3.99 -1.64
C ALA A 164 -4.43 4.70 -2.99
N PHE A 165 -3.36 5.07 -3.71
CA PHE A 165 -3.47 5.70 -5.01
C PHE A 165 -4.13 4.78 -6.05
N PHE A 166 -3.65 3.53 -6.20
CA PHE A 166 -4.25 2.59 -7.14
C PHE A 166 -5.67 2.17 -6.73
N GLY A 167 -5.92 1.95 -5.44
CA GLY A 167 -7.26 1.67 -4.94
C GLY A 167 -8.25 2.80 -5.23
N GLY A 168 -7.82 4.05 -4.99
CA GLY A 168 -8.60 5.24 -5.31
C GLY A 168 -8.83 5.41 -6.82
N ALA A 169 -7.81 5.19 -7.64
CA ALA A 169 -7.90 5.30 -9.09
C ALA A 169 -8.90 4.30 -9.69
N VAL A 170 -8.95 3.07 -9.18
CA VAL A 170 -9.93 2.06 -9.62
C VAL A 170 -11.35 2.49 -9.25
N VAL A 171 -11.57 2.94 -8.01
CA VAL A 171 -12.90 3.42 -7.57
C VAL A 171 -13.32 4.65 -8.38
N ALA A 172 -12.43 5.62 -8.55
CA ALA A 172 -12.69 6.81 -9.35
C ALA A 172 -13.00 6.46 -10.81
N GLY A 173 -12.22 5.57 -11.43
CA GLY A 173 -12.45 5.08 -12.78
C GLY A 173 -13.80 4.38 -12.93
N PHE A 174 -14.20 3.59 -11.93
CA PHE A 174 -15.53 2.97 -11.91
C PHE A 174 -16.64 4.01 -11.79
N LEU A 175 -16.51 5.01 -10.91
CA LEU A 175 -17.50 6.08 -10.77
C LEU A 175 -17.66 6.89 -12.06
N VAL A 176 -16.54 7.21 -12.72
CA VAL A 176 -16.55 7.86 -14.03
C VAL A 176 -17.25 6.96 -15.05
N ALA A 177 -16.82 5.70 -15.20
CA ALA A 177 -17.44 4.75 -16.13
C ALA A 177 -18.94 4.58 -15.86
N ARG A 178 -19.34 4.53 -14.59
CA ARG A 178 -20.73 4.43 -14.15
C ARG A 178 -21.54 5.67 -14.52
N PHE A 179 -20.99 6.86 -14.36
CA PHE A 179 -21.64 8.11 -14.75
C PHE A 179 -21.85 8.17 -16.26
N PHE A 180 -20.79 7.92 -17.04
CA PHE A 180 -20.87 7.87 -18.51
C PHE A 180 -21.84 6.78 -19.03
N LYS A 181 -21.97 5.64 -18.34
CA LYS A 181 -22.94 4.57 -18.68
C LYS A 181 -24.39 4.93 -18.31
N SER A 182 -24.61 5.98 -17.50
CA SER A 182 -25.95 6.40 -17.05
C SER A 182 -26.64 7.38 -18.01
N ASP A 183 -25.89 7.95 -18.96
CA ASP A 183 -26.39 8.97 -19.90
C ASP A 183 -26.61 8.42 -21.31
N VAL A 184 -26.78 7.10 -21.50
CA VAL A 184 -27.37 6.60 -22.74
C VAL A 184 -28.89 6.59 -22.51
N PRO A 185 -29.65 7.63 -22.89
CA PRO A 185 -31.06 7.41 -23.16
C PRO A 185 -31.06 6.28 -24.19
N MET A 186 -31.67 5.15 -23.83
CA MET A 186 -32.06 4.19 -24.85
C MET A 186 -32.78 5.03 -25.91
N VAL A 187 -32.20 5.10 -27.10
CA VAL A 187 -32.95 5.55 -28.27
C VAL A 187 -34.07 4.54 -28.36
N ASP A 188 -35.25 4.99 -27.96
CA ASP A 188 -36.46 4.19 -27.88
C ASP A 188 -36.76 3.70 -29.30
N GLU A 189 -36.37 2.45 -29.55
CA GLU A 189 -36.69 1.68 -30.75
C GLU A 189 -38.17 1.28 -30.69
N ALA A 190 -39.05 2.26 -30.52
CA ALA A 190 -40.50 2.10 -30.44
C ALA A 190 -41.26 3.00 -31.44
N ALA A 191 -40.55 3.72 -32.32
CA ALA A 191 -41.18 4.57 -33.35
C ALA A 191 -41.30 3.90 -34.74
N LEU A 192 -40.95 2.61 -34.88
CA LEU A 192 -41.03 1.89 -36.16
C LEU A 192 -41.88 0.60 -36.09
N TYR A 193 -42.95 0.62 -35.30
CA TYR A 193 -43.98 -0.43 -35.35
C TYR A 193 -45.38 0.12 -35.10
N GLY A 194 -45.88 0.96 -36.00
CA GLY A 194 -47.22 1.51 -35.84
C GLY A 194 -47.70 2.38 -36.99
N ASP A 195 -47.63 1.90 -38.23
CA ASP A 195 -48.53 2.39 -39.28
C ASP A 195 -48.70 1.35 -40.41
N ARG A 196 -49.45 0.28 -40.10
CA ARG A 196 -50.05 -0.58 -41.11
C ARG A 196 -51.43 -1.03 -40.66
N SER A 197 -52.39 -0.12 -40.80
CA SER A 197 -53.84 -0.35 -40.87
C SER A 197 -54.47 1.03 -41.02
N VAL A 198 -55.16 1.43 -42.10
CA VAL A 198 -56.06 0.70 -43.00
C VAL A 198 -56.08 1.41 -44.35
#